data_AF-F3CDL3-F1
#
_entry.id   AF-F3CDL3-F1
#
_cell.length_a   1.000
_cell.length_b   1.000
_cell.length_c   1.000
_cell.angle_alpha   90.00
_cell.angle_beta   90.00
_cell.angle_gamma   90.00
#
_symmetry.space_group_name_H-M   'P 1'
#
loop_
_entity.id
_entity.type
_entity.pdbx_description
1 polymer ?
#
loop_
_entity_poly.entity_id
_entity_poly.type
_entity_poly.pdbx_seq_one_letter_code
_entity_poly.pdbx_strand_id
1 'polypeptide(L)'
;MALDAALGCFADHSARILGLDQRNSPGSGAAGGMGFAAKAYLNASFRAGVEVVAELTGLEQALTGADLVITGEGRFDAQTLRGKTPLGVARVAKRQQVPVIVLAGTLGEGYEQLYPHGIGAAFALASG
;
A
#
# COMPACT_ATOMS: atom_id res chain seq x y z
N MET A 1 17.38 11.54 19.79
CA MET A 1 17.92 10.31 20.43
C MET A 1 17.13 9.86 21.66
N ALA A 2 16.61 10.75 22.51
CA ALA A 2 15.86 10.34 23.72
C ALA A 2 14.63 9.45 23.45
N LEU A 3 13.84 9.76 22.40
CA LEU A 3 12.65 8.97 22.04
C LEU A 3 12.99 7.55 21.59
N ASP A 4 14.05 7.39 20.78
CA ASP A 4 14.49 6.08 20.29
C ASP A 4 14.93 5.16 21.43
N ALA A 5 15.70 5.70 22.38
CA ALA A 5 16.09 4.97 23.59
C ALA A 5 14.87 4.60 24.47
N ALA A 6 13.89 5.50 24.61
CA ALA A 6 12.67 5.23 25.35
C ALA A 6 11.82 4.12 24.70
N LEU A 7 11.70 4.13 23.37
CA LEU A 7 11.02 3.08 22.61
C LEU A 7 11.76 1.73 22.72
N GLY A 8 13.10 1.75 22.72
CA GLY A 8 13.91 0.56 22.99
C GLY A 8 13.64 -0.05 24.37
N CYS A 9 13.63 0.78 25.41
CA CYS A 9 13.30 0.35 26.78
C CYS A 9 11.87 -0.22 26.87
N PHE A 10 10.90 0.42 26.21
CA PHE A 10 9.53 -0.05 26.14
C PHE A 10 9.43 -1.43 25.46
N ALA A 11 10.14 -1.63 24.35
CA ALA A 11 10.22 -2.91 23.67
C ALA A 11 10.85 -4.00 24.56
N ASP A 12 11.94 -3.70 25.29
CA ASP A 12 12.59 -4.63 26.22
C ASP A 12 11.65 -5.06 27.37
N HIS A 13 10.86 -4.13 27.89
CA HIS A 13 9.91 -4.45 28.95
C HIS A 13 8.75 -5.30 28.44
N SER A 14 8.23 -4.96 27.26
CA SER A 14 7.17 -5.71 26.59
C SER A 14 7.61 -7.13 26.25
N ALA A 15 8.81 -7.32 25.72
CA ALA A 15 9.34 -8.64 25.38
C ALA A 15 9.47 -9.54 26.61
N ARG A 16 9.89 -8.99 27.76
CA ARG A 16 9.97 -9.72 29.03
C ARG A 16 8.60 -10.16 29.55
N ILE A 17 7.58 -9.31 29.43
CA ILE A 17 6.23 -9.59 29.94
C ILE A 17 5.47 -10.53 29.01
N LEU A 18 5.57 -10.31 27.69
CA LEU A 18 4.80 -11.05 26.69
C LEU A 18 5.50 -12.33 26.21
N GLY A 19 6.80 -12.49 26.47
CA GLY A 19 7.60 -13.61 25.96
C GLY A 19 7.84 -13.56 24.44
N LEU A 20 7.61 -12.41 23.81
CA LEU A 20 7.68 -12.19 22.36
C LEU A 20 8.27 -10.80 22.07
N ASP A 21 9.23 -10.72 21.17
CA ASP A 21 9.80 -9.45 20.71
C ASP A 21 9.39 -9.14 19.27
N GLN A 22 8.65 -8.05 19.07
CA GLN A 22 8.17 -7.57 17.78
C GLN A 22 8.90 -6.32 17.28
N ARG A 23 9.95 -5.84 17.96
CA ARG A 23 10.54 -4.51 17.66
C ARG A 23 11.07 -4.37 16.24
N ASN A 24 11.64 -5.45 15.71
CA ASN A 24 12.28 -5.49 14.39
C ASN A 24 11.32 -5.98 13.28
N SER A 25 10.08 -6.28 13.62
CA SER A 25 9.12 -6.78 12.64
C SER A 25 8.74 -5.67 11.65
N PRO A 26 8.56 -5.99 10.35
CA PRO A 26 8.11 -4.99 9.38
C PRO A 26 6.81 -4.32 9.84
N GLY A 27 6.78 -2.99 9.75
CA GLY A 27 5.66 -2.16 10.21
C GLY A 27 5.68 -1.78 11.70
N SER A 28 6.59 -2.31 12.52
CA SER A 28 6.63 -2.01 13.96
C SER A 28 6.91 -0.53 14.27
N GLY A 29 7.66 0.17 13.42
CA GLY A 29 7.88 1.62 13.53
C GLY A 29 6.71 2.49 13.04
N ALA A 30 5.66 1.91 12.46
CA ALA A 30 4.54 2.67 11.90
C ALA A 30 3.86 3.55 12.97
N ALA A 31 3.51 4.78 12.57
CA ALA A 31 2.90 5.79 13.45
C ALA A 31 3.63 5.96 14.80
N GLY A 32 4.98 5.98 14.77
CA GLY A 32 5.80 6.24 15.96
C GLY A 32 5.85 5.09 16.97
N GLY A 33 5.69 3.85 16.52
CA GLY A 33 5.72 2.65 17.39
C GLY A 33 4.33 2.08 17.71
N MET A 34 3.26 2.70 17.21
CA MET A 34 1.91 2.12 17.30
C MET A 34 1.83 0.78 16.56
N GLY A 35 2.60 0.63 15.47
CA GLY A 35 2.67 -0.63 14.76
C GLY A 35 3.22 -1.78 15.60
N PHE A 36 4.21 -1.51 16.45
CA PHE A 36 4.72 -2.46 17.44
C PHE A 36 3.62 -2.85 18.43
N ALA A 37 2.90 -1.86 18.98
CA ALA A 37 1.84 -2.10 19.94
C ALA A 37 0.70 -2.96 19.35
N ALA A 38 0.29 -2.68 18.11
CA ALA A 38 -0.73 -3.48 17.42
C ALA A 38 -0.29 -4.95 17.27
N LYS A 39 0.96 -5.20 16.91
CA LYS A 39 1.50 -6.57 16.80
C LYS A 39 1.62 -7.26 18.16
N ALA A 40 2.24 -6.59 19.12
CA ALA A 40 2.59 -7.18 20.41
C ALA A 40 1.37 -7.41 21.31
N TYR A 41 0.40 -6.50 21.30
CA TYR A 41 -0.73 -6.54 22.25
C TYR A 41 -2.06 -6.95 21.62
N LEU A 42 -2.25 -6.72 20.31
CA LEU A 42 -3.50 -7.05 19.63
C LEU A 42 -3.37 -8.25 18.67
N ASN A 43 -2.18 -8.85 18.59
CA ASN A 43 -1.85 -9.90 17.63
C ASN A 43 -2.21 -9.50 16.18
N ALA A 44 -2.04 -8.22 15.85
CA ALA A 44 -2.43 -7.68 14.54
C ALA A 44 -1.45 -8.09 13.44
N SER A 45 -1.97 -8.31 12.24
CA SER A 45 -1.19 -8.49 11.01
C SER A 45 -1.25 -7.22 10.14
N PHE A 46 -0.13 -6.82 9.55
CA PHE A 46 -0.13 -5.72 8.57
C PHE A 46 -0.43 -6.23 7.16
N ARG A 47 -1.30 -5.49 6.46
CA ARG A 47 -1.67 -5.70 5.06
C ARG A 47 -1.43 -4.39 4.31
N ALA A 48 -1.24 -4.47 2.99
CA ALA A 48 -1.12 -3.26 2.19
C ALA A 48 -2.45 -2.49 2.23
N GLY A 49 -2.41 -1.18 2.47
CA GLY A 49 -3.62 -0.37 2.62
C GLY A 49 -4.55 -0.44 1.39
N VAL A 50 -3.97 -0.52 0.19
CA VAL A 50 -4.74 -0.66 -1.05
C VAL A 50 -5.51 -1.99 -1.14
N GLU A 51 -4.97 -3.07 -0.57
CA GLU A 51 -5.66 -4.37 -0.52
C GLU A 51 -6.85 -4.30 0.44
N VAL A 52 -6.67 -3.67 1.60
CA VAL A 52 -7.74 -3.46 2.58
C VAL A 52 -8.85 -2.61 1.98
N VAL A 53 -8.52 -1.51 1.31
CA VAL A 53 -9.52 -0.65 0.64
C VAL A 53 -10.24 -1.42 -0.47
N ALA A 54 -9.53 -2.15 -1.32
CA ALA A 54 -10.15 -2.93 -2.40
C ALA A 54 -11.14 -3.98 -1.89
N GLU A 55 -10.82 -4.64 -0.77
CA GLU A 55 -11.72 -5.59 -0.11
C GLU A 55 -12.96 -4.86 0.46
N LEU A 56 -12.75 -3.78 1.21
CA LEU A 56 -13.84 -3.03 1.84
C LEU A 56 -14.80 -2.36 0.84
N THR A 57 -14.30 -1.98 -0.34
CA THR A 57 -15.12 -1.38 -1.39
C THR A 57 -15.77 -2.41 -2.31
N GLY A 58 -15.45 -3.70 -2.16
CA GLY A 58 -15.93 -4.74 -3.08
C GLY A 58 -15.39 -4.57 -4.50
N LEU A 59 -14.17 -4.04 -4.66
CA LEU A 59 -13.59 -3.73 -5.96
C LEU A 59 -13.55 -4.97 -6.87
N GLU A 60 -13.21 -6.14 -6.32
CA GLU A 60 -13.11 -7.37 -7.11
C GLU A 60 -14.45 -7.79 -7.72
N GLN A 61 -15.55 -7.62 -6.97
CA GLN A 61 -16.90 -7.87 -7.46
C GLN A 61 -17.31 -6.83 -8.50
N ALA A 62 -16.99 -5.55 -8.27
CA ALA A 62 -17.29 -4.47 -9.20
C ALA A 62 -16.61 -4.63 -10.56
N LEU A 63 -15.47 -5.34 -10.61
CA LEU A 63 -14.75 -5.64 -11.85
C LEU A 63 -15.30 -6.85 -12.62
N THR A 64 -16.22 -7.63 -12.04
CA THR A 64 -16.78 -8.80 -12.73
C THR A 64 -17.61 -8.36 -13.92
N GLY A 65 -17.17 -8.72 -15.13
CA GLY A 65 -17.81 -8.32 -16.38
C GLY A 65 -17.50 -6.89 -16.84
N ALA A 66 -16.56 -6.20 -16.19
CA ALA A 66 -16.11 -4.89 -16.66
C ALA A 66 -15.23 -5.02 -17.90
N ASP A 67 -15.46 -4.17 -18.90
CA ASP A 67 -14.63 -4.10 -20.11
C ASP A 67 -13.34 -3.27 -19.91
N LEU A 68 -13.35 -2.36 -18.93
CA LEU A 68 -12.28 -1.39 -18.71
C LEU A 68 -12.29 -0.88 -17.27
N VAL A 69 -11.10 -0.63 -16.71
CA VAL A 69 -10.91 0.10 -15.45
C VAL A 69 -10.23 1.43 -15.71
N ILE A 70 -10.78 2.50 -15.13
CA ILE A 70 -10.13 3.81 -15.07
C ILE A 70 -9.78 4.09 -13.61
N THR A 71 -8.52 4.43 -13.35
CA THR A 71 -8.04 4.81 -12.00
C THR A 71 -7.14 6.04 -12.09
N GLY A 72 -6.64 6.53 -10.95
CA GLY A 72 -5.83 7.74 -10.93
C GLY A 72 -5.18 8.03 -9.58
N GLU A 73 -4.22 8.93 -9.62
CA GLU A 73 -3.63 9.58 -8.44
C GLU A 73 -3.08 10.96 -8.82
N GLY A 74 -2.70 11.79 -7.84
CA GLY A 74 -2.18 13.12 -8.11
C GLY A 74 -0.88 13.12 -8.93
N ARG A 75 0.06 12.23 -8.60
CA ARG A 75 1.35 12.07 -9.29
C ARG A 75 1.66 10.59 -9.46
N PHE A 76 1.73 10.15 -10.71
CA PHE A 76 1.98 8.77 -11.09
C PHE A 76 3.44 8.61 -11.52
N ASP A 77 4.24 7.94 -10.70
CA ASP A 77 5.69 7.81 -10.87
C ASP A 77 6.22 6.49 -10.28
N ALA A 78 7.54 6.28 -10.28
CA ALA A 78 8.13 5.07 -9.71
C ALA A 78 7.78 4.83 -8.22
N GLN A 79 7.33 5.85 -7.46
CA GLN A 79 6.88 5.63 -6.08
C GLN A 79 5.53 4.93 -6.01
N THR A 80 4.73 4.96 -7.08
CA THR A 80 3.46 4.22 -7.17
C THR A 80 3.68 2.71 -7.03
N LEU A 81 4.85 2.20 -7.45
CA LEU A 81 5.28 0.81 -7.24
C LEU A 81 5.34 0.42 -5.75
N ARG A 82 5.45 1.39 -4.84
CA ARG A 82 5.49 1.16 -3.38
C ARG A 82 4.12 0.84 -2.78
N GLY A 83 3.12 0.51 -3.60
CA GLY A 83 1.81 0.04 -3.16
C GLY A 83 0.75 1.13 -3.05
N LYS A 84 0.83 2.17 -3.90
CA LYS A 84 -0.23 3.19 -3.99
C LYS A 84 -1.47 2.66 -4.73
N THR A 85 -2.53 3.47 -4.75
CA THR A 85 -3.86 3.13 -5.26
C THR A 85 -3.84 2.53 -6.68
N PRO A 86 -3.22 3.15 -7.70
CA PRO A 86 -3.30 2.62 -9.07
C PRO A 86 -2.70 1.23 -9.22
N LEU A 87 -1.62 0.93 -8.48
CA LEU A 87 -0.98 -0.39 -8.51
C LEU A 87 -1.89 -1.47 -7.92
N GLY A 88 -2.58 -1.18 -6.82
CA GLY A 88 -3.50 -2.15 -6.22
C GLY A 88 -4.71 -2.40 -7.12
N VAL A 89 -5.28 -1.35 -7.71
CA VAL A 89 -6.36 -1.48 -8.70
C VAL A 89 -5.91 -2.33 -9.90
N ALA A 90 -4.72 -2.05 -10.46
CA ALA A 90 -4.17 -2.81 -11.58
C ALA A 90 -3.97 -4.29 -11.23
N ARG A 91 -3.54 -4.62 -10.01
CA ARG A 91 -3.40 -6.01 -9.56
C ARG A 91 -4.74 -6.74 -9.49
N VAL A 92 -5.80 -6.09 -8.99
CA VAL A 92 -7.14 -6.70 -8.92
C VAL A 92 -7.69 -6.89 -10.34
N ALA A 93 -7.60 -5.86 -11.18
CA ALA A 93 -8.06 -5.91 -12.57
C ALA A 93 -7.32 -6.97 -13.39
N LYS A 94 -6.01 -7.14 -13.19
CA LYS A 94 -5.20 -8.18 -13.85
C LYS A 94 -5.70 -9.59 -13.54
N ARG A 95 -6.18 -9.87 -12.32
CA ARG A 95 -6.77 -11.18 -11.97
C ARG A 95 -8.06 -11.47 -12.74
N GLN A 96 -8.84 -10.42 -13.02
CA GLN A 96 -10.07 -10.48 -13.81
C GLN A 96 -9.84 -10.27 -15.31
N GLN A 97 -8.58 -10.13 -15.75
CA GLN A 97 -8.17 -9.85 -17.13
C GLN A 97 -8.81 -8.57 -17.73
N VAL A 98 -9.11 -7.58 -16.89
CA VAL A 98 -9.68 -6.30 -17.33
C VAL A 98 -8.55 -5.28 -17.58
N PRO A 99 -8.51 -4.61 -18.74
CA PRO A 99 -7.51 -3.59 -19.02
C PRO A 99 -7.66 -2.38 -18.10
N VAL A 100 -6.54 -1.74 -17.76
CA VAL A 100 -6.51 -0.56 -16.88
C VAL A 100 -5.92 0.66 -17.59
N ILE A 101 -6.59 1.80 -17.47
CA ILE A 101 -6.10 3.12 -17.86
C ILE A 101 -5.92 3.97 -16.61
N VAL A 102 -4.77 4.63 -16.49
CA VAL A 102 -4.49 5.59 -15.43
C VAL A 102 -4.65 7.01 -15.94
N LEU A 103 -5.45 7.82 -15.23
CA LEU A 103 -5.53 9.26 -15.39
C LEU A 103 -4.88 9.91 -14.16
N ALA A 104 -3.70 10.48 -14.34
CA ALA A 104 -2.92 11.08 -13.26
C ALA A 104 -2.90 12.60 -13.36
N GLY A 105 -2.78 13.31 -12.23
CA GLY A 105 -2.54 14.76 -12.28
C GLY A 105 -1.27 15.08 -13.09
N THR A 106 -0.18 14.36 -12.81
CA THR A 106 1.07 14.39 -13.60
C THR A 106 1.67 12.99 -13.73
N LEU A 107 2.40 12.77 -14.83
CA LEU A 107 3.29 11.62 -15.00
C LEU A 107 4.70 12.02 -14.57
N GLY A 108 5.27 11.31 -13.62
CA GLY A 108 6.63 11.54 -13.13
C GLY A 108 7.60 10.47 -13.62
N GLU A 109 8.88 10.64 -13.28
CA GLU A 109 9.94 9.74 -13.73
C GLU A 109 9.69 8.26 -13.39
N GLY A 110 9.91 7.38 -14.38
CA GLY A 110 9.84 5.93 -14.22
C GLY A 110 8.43 5.37 -14.10
N TYR A 111 7.39 6.13 -14.43
CA TYR A 111 6.01 5.65 -14.41
C TYR A 111 5.77 4.48 -15.39
N GLU A 112 6.55 4.41 -16.46
CA GLU A 112 6.48 3.35 -17.48
C GLU A 112 6.81 1.97 -16.90
N GLN A 113 7.55 1.92 -15.78
CA GLN A 113 7.83 0.68 -15.06
C GLN A 113 6.56 0.02 -14.50
N LEU A 114 5.44 0.74 -14.47
CA LEU A 114 4.16 0.20 -14.01
C LEU A 114 3.38 -0.57 -15.09
N TYR A 115 3.74 -0.47 -16.38
CA TYR A 115 3.03 -1.19 -17.46
C TYR A 115 2.98 -2.72 -17.25
N PRO A 116 4.09 -3.42 -16.89
CA PRO A 116 4.06 -4.86 -16.64
C PRO A 116 3.12 -5.29 -15.50
N HIS A 117 2.70 -4.35 -14.65
CA HIS A 117 1.81 -4.58 -13.52
C HIS A 117 0.32 -4.56 -13.88
N GLY A 118 -0.03 -4.53 -15.16
CA GLY A 118 -1.42 -4.63 -15.65
C GLY A 118 -2.02 -3.29 -16.08
N ILE A 119 -1.18 -2.27 -16.26
CA ILE A 119 -1.60 -0.97 -16.79
C ILE A 119 -1.44 -1.00 -18.30
N GLY A 120 -2.48 -0.65 -19.04
CA GLY A 120 -2.48 -0.59 -20.50
C GLY A 120 -2.12 0.79 -21.05
N ALA A 121 -2.49 1.85 -20.35
CA ALA A 121 -2.14 3.23 -20.71
C ALA A 121 -2.13 4.15 -19.48
N ALA A 122 -1.37 5.25 -19.56
CA ALA A 122 -1.35 6.29 -18.55
C ALA A 122 -1.34 7.69 -19.22
N PHE A 123 -2.16 8.61 -18.72
CA PHE A 123 -2.29 9.97 -19.23
C PHE A 123 -2.21 11.00 -18.11
N ALA A 124 -1.59 12.15 -18.38
CA ALA A 124 -1.61 13.31 -17.49
C ALA A 124 -2.87 14.18 -17.75
N LEU A 125 -3.47 14.71 -16.68
CA LEU A 125 -4.61 15.62 -16.76
C LEU A 125 -4.19 17.07 -17.06
N ALA A 126 -3.08 17.50 -16.50
CA ALA A 126 -2.50 18.80 -16.82
C ALA A 126 -1.60 18.68 -18.04
N SER A 127 -1.68 19.66 -18.94
CA SER A 127 -0.59 19.96 -19.87
C SER A 127 0.62 20.29 -19.01
N GLY A 128 1.70 19.50 -19.14
CA GLY A 128 2.92 19.68 -18.35
C GLY A 128 3.47 21.10 -18.37
#